data_AF-Q0RPY7-F1
#
_entry.id   AF-Q0RPY7-F1
#
_cell.length_a   1.000
_cell.length_b   1.000
_cell.length_c   1.000
_cell.angle_alpha   90.00
_cell.angle_beta   90.00
_cell.angle_gamma   90.00
#
_symmetry.space_group_name_H-M   'P 1'
#
loop_
_entity.id
_entity.type
_entity.pdbx_description
1 polymer ?
#
loop_
_entity_poly.entity_id
_entity_poly.type
_entity_poly.pdbx_seq_one_letter_code
_entity_poly.pdbx_strand_id
1 'polypeptide(L)'
;MTILRRHRATQTAERTGLGDAWTETGLVFTSSVGTPLEPRNVNRRFEVLRRQADLPWLRLHDLRHAFASMLFAEGVPARTVMELLGHSTIQLTMNTYTHVMPETQRDAVDRLDRIFGEPTHSDDNEPDENDGEGLAG
;
A
#
# COMPACT_ATOMS: atom_id res chain seq x y z
N MET A 1 -7.65 -5.14 -17.80
CA MET A 1 -7.02 -4.90 -19.13
C MET A 1 -7.96 -4.31 -20.19
N THR A 2 -9.28 -4.18 -19.95
CA THR A 2 -10.23 -3.70 -20.97
C THR A 2 -10.20 -2.18 -21.20
N ILE A 3 -10.00 -1.39 -20.13
CA ILE A 3 -10.02 0.08 -20.22
C ILE A 3 -8.86 0.63 -21.06
N LEU A 4 -7.63 0.14 -20.87
CA LEU A 4 -6.47 0.58 -21.66
C LEU A 4 -6.59 0.18 -23.14
N ARG A 5 -7.17 -0.99 -23.42
CA ARG A 5 -7.45 -1.42 -24.81
C ARG A 5 -8.46 -0.50 -25.48
N ARG A 6 -9.55 -0.15 -24.78
CA ARG A 6 -10.53 0.84 -25.26
C ARG A 6 -9.88 2.20 -25.49
N HIS A 7 -9.06 2.68 -24.55
CA HIS A 7 -8.35 3.95 -24.68
C HIS A 7 -7.44 3.97 -25.91
N ARG A 8 -6.66 2.90 -26.13
CA ARG A 8 -5.82 2.74 -27.31
C ARG A 8 -6.62 2.76 -28.61
N ALA A 9 -7.80 2.13 -28.65
CA ALA A 9 -8.66 2.16 -29.82
C ALA A 9 -9.15 3.58 -30.13
N THR A 10 -9.57 4.34 -29.11
CA THR A 10 -9.95 5.75 -29.26
C THR A 10 -8.79 6.60 -29.76
N GLN A 11 -7.61 6.48 -29.15
CA GLN A 11 -6.42 7.23 -29.56
C GLN A 11 -6.00 6.92 -31.00
N THR A 12 -6.11 5.65 -31.41
CA THR A 12 -5.82 5.24 -32.79
C THR A 12 -6.80 5.90 -33.77
N ALA A 13 -8.09 5.98 -33.41
CA ALA A 13 -9.09 6.66 -34.23
C ALA A 13 -8.85 8.18 -34.31
N GLU A 14 -8.51 8.83 -33.19
CA GLU A 14 -8.15 10.25 -33.14
C GLU A 14 -6.93 10.54 -34.03
N ARG A 15 -5.89 9.69 -33.94
CA ARG A 15 -4.70 9.77 -34.77
C ARG A 15 -5.04 9.67 -36.26
N THR A 16 -5.84 8.68 -36.66
CA THR A 16 -6.25 8.51 -38.06
C THR A 16 -7.11 9.69 -38.55
N GLY A 17 -7.98 10.23 -37.70
CA GLY A 17 -8.86 11.34 -38.07
C GLY A 17 -8.14 12.69 -38.21
N LEU A 18 -7.06 12.92 -37.47
CA LEU A 18 -6.31 14.18 -37.47
C LEU A 18 -5.17 14.23 -38.50
N GLY A 19 -4.65 13.08 -38.94
CA GLY A 19 -3.57 13.02 -39.93
C GLY A 19 -2.38 13.87 -39.50
N ASP A 20 -2.00 14.84 -40.33
CA ASP A 20 -0.83 15.72 -40.10
C ASP A 20 -0.97 16.63 -38.86
N ALA A 21 -2.18 16.83 -38.34
CA ALA A 21 -2.40 17.59 -37.11
C ALA A 21 -2.11 16.79 -35.83
N TRP A 22 -1.86 15.48 -35.95
CA TRP A 22 -1.48 14.63 -34.82
C TRP A 22 0.00 14.77 -34.47
N THR A 23 0.29 14.96 -33.18
CA THR A 23 1.67 14.95 -32.67
C THR A 23 2.05 13.55 -32.21
N GLU A 24 3.02 12.91 -32.89
CA GLU A 24 3.51 11.59 -32.51
C GLU A 24 4.47 11.69 -31.32
N THR A 25 4.00 11.27 -30.14
CA THR A 25 4.75 11.34 -28.88
C THR A 25 5.03 9.97 -28.27
N GLY A 26 4.40 8.89 -28.77
CA GLY A 26 4.51 7.55 -28.18
C GLY A 26 3.89 7.40 -26.78
N LEU A 27 3.16 8.40 -26.28
CA LEU A 27 2.55 8.38 -24.95
C LEU A 27 1.24 7.57 -24.93
N VAL A 28 1.03 6.82 -23.85
CA VAL A 28 -0.21 6.05 -23.63
C VAL A 28 -1.41 6.97 -23.38
N PHE A 29 -1.21 8.09 -22.69
CA PHE A 29 -2.26 9.07 -22.41
C PHE A 29 -1.86 10.42 -23.00
N THR A 30 -2.66 10.89 -23.95
CA THR A 30 -2.44 12.15 -24.67
C THR A 30 -3.67 13.03 -24.62
N SER A 31 -3.50 14.30 -25.01
CA SER A 31 -4.61 15.11 -25.49
C SER A 31 -5.21 14.50 -26.77
N SER A 32 -6.32 15.07 -27.24
CA SER A 32 -6.96 14.66 -28.50
C SER A 32 -6.09 14.86 -29.73
N VAL A 33 -4.97 15.58 -29.63
CA VAL A 33 -4.02 15.85 -30.73
C VAL A 33 -2.66 15.19 -30.51
N GLY A 34 -2.54 14.28 -29.54
CA GLY A 34 -1.30 13.51 -29.31
C GLY A 34 -0.27 14.18 -28.40
N THR A 35 -0.54 15.40 -27.90
CA THR A 35 0.35 16.12 -26.99
C THR A 35 0.26 15.61 -25.54
N PRO A 36 1.30 15.83 -24.70
CA PRO A 36 1.26 15.46 -23.30
C PRO A 36 0.10 16.12 -22.54
N LEU A 37 -0.50 15.38 -21.60
CA LEU A 37 -1.53 15.93 -20.74
C LEU A 37 -0.94 16.91 -19.73
N GLU A 38 -1.48 18.13 -19.69
CA GLU A 38 -1.11 19.12 -18.68
C GLU A 38 -1.68 18.70 -17.30
N PRO A 39 -0.87 18.65 -16.23
CA PRO A 39 -1.32 18.22 -14.91
C PRO A 39 -2.52 19.00 -14.37
N ARG A 40 -2.61 20.31 -14.65
CA ARG A 40 -3.72 21.17 -14.26
C ARG A 40 -5.04 20.73 -14.90
N ASN A 41 -5.01 20.36 -16.18
CA ASN A 41 -6.18 19.87 -16.90
C ASN A 41 -6.63 18.50 -16.39
N VAL A 42 -5.69 17.64 -16.00
CA VAL A 42 -6.00 16.36 -15.35
C VAL A 42 -6.69 16.59 -14.01
N ASN A 43 -6.16 17.49 -13.16
CA ASN A 43 -6.78 17.83 -11.88
C ASN A 43 -8.18 18.44 -12.05
N ARG A 44 -8.38 19.33 -13.03
CA ARG A 44 -9.70 19.91 -13.33
C ARG A 44 -10.70 18.85 -13.78
N ARG A 45 -10.29 17.94 -14.68
CA ARG A 45 -11.14 16.82 -15.10
C ARG A 45 -11.48 15.91 -13.93
N PHE A 46 -10.51 15.66 -13.06
CA PHE A 46 -10.73 14.88 -11.85
C PHE A 46 -11.76 15.53 -10.91
N GLU A 47 -11.69 16.85 -10.73
CA GLU A 47 -12.68 17.58 -9.93
C GLU A 47 -14.10 17.42 -10.49
N VAL A 48 -14.27 17.48 -11.81
CA VAL A 48 -15.56 17.25 -12.46
C VAL A 48 -16.07 15.83 -12.17
N LEU A 49 -15.22 14.82 -12.35
CA LEU A 49 -15.57 13.42 -12.07
C LEU A 49 -15.91 13.19 -10.59
N ARG A 50 -15.15 13.80 -9.68
CA ARG A 50 -15.41 13.76 -8.23
C ARG A 50 -16.80 14.30 -7.89
N ARG A 51 -17.18 15.45 -8.47
CA ARG A 51 -18.50 16.04 -8.29
C ARG A 51 -19.61 15.17 -8.88
N GLN A 52 -19.38 14.57 -10.05
CA GLN A 52 -20.33 13.64 -10.67
C GLN A 52 -20.53 12.36 -9.87
N ALA A 53 -19.50 11.91 -9.16
CA ALA A 53 -19.54 10.74 -8.28
C ALA A 53 -20.05 11.07 -6.86
N ASP A 54 -20.44 12.32 -6.58
CA ASP A 54 -20.89 12.81 -5.28
C ASP A 54 -19.91 12.52 -4.12
N LEU A 55 -18.61 12.58 -4.42
CA LEU A 55 -17.57 12.31 -3.44
C LEU A 55 -17.21 13.59 -2.65
N PRO A 56 -16.81 13.48 -1.37
CA PRO A 56 -16.28 14.61 -0.60
C PRO A 56 -15.01 15.17 -1.25
N TRP A 57 -14.53 16.33 -0.78
CA TRP A 57 -13.33 16.92 -1.35
C TRP A 57 -12.12 15.99 -1.13
N LEU A 58 -11.51 15.57 -2.24
CA LEU A 58 -10.30 14.76 -2.25
C LEU A 58 -9.47 15.09 -3.49
N ARG A 59 -8.15 14.93 -3.37
CA ARG A 59 -7.15 15.21 -4.41
C ARG A 59 -6.86 13.93 -5.19
N LEU A 60 -6.34 14.08 -6.40
CA LEU A 60 -6.03 12.92 -7.25
C LEU A 60 -5.04 11.95 -6.61
N HIS A 61 -4.07 12.46 -5.81
CA HIS A 61 -3.12 11.60 -5.09
C HIS A 61 -3.76 10.84 -3.92
N ASP A 62 -4.90 11.30 -3.39
CA ASP A 62 -5.61 10.59 -2.32
C ASP A 62 -6.13 9.24 -2.81
N LEU A 63 -6.36 9.06 -4.12
CA LEU A 63 -6.66 7.75 -4.72
C LEU A 63 -5.50 6.77 -4.57
N ARG A 64 -4.26 7.26 -4.71
CA ARG A 64 -3.06 6.45 -4.53
C ARG A 64 -2.89 6.05 -3.06
N HIS A 65 -3.21 6.95 -2.14
CA HIS A 65 -3.26 6.65 -0.71
C HIS A 65 -4.33 5.63 -0.36
N ALA A 66 -5.53 5.75 -0.94
CA ALA A 66 -6.59 4.79 -0.76
C ALA A 66 -6.17 3.39 -1.26
N PHE A 67 -5.54 3.31 -2.43
CA PHE A 67 -4.99 2.06 -2.96
C PHE A 67 -3.96 1.43 -2.01
N ALA A 68 -3.01 2.22 -1.50
CA ALA A 68 -2.03 1.73 -0.53
C ALA A 68 -2.71 1.22 0.75
N SER A 69 -3.66 2.00 1.29
CA SER A 69 -4.40 1.66 2.52
C SER A 69 -5.18 0.35 2.37
N MET A 70 -5.82 0.13 1.23
CA MET A 70 -6.52 -1.13 0.93
C MET A 70 -5.55 -2.31 0.89
N LEU A 71 -4.39 -2.17 0.25
CA LEU A 71 -3.39 -3.25 0.22
C LEU A 71 -2.85 -3.58 1.62
N PHE A 72 -2.65 -2.57 2.47
CA PHE A 72 -2.24 -2.79 3.85
C PHE A 72 -3.31 -3.47 4.68
N ALA A 73 -4.59 -3.09 4.50
CA ALA A 73 -5.72 -3.75 5.17
C ALA A 73 -5.83 -5.25 4.80
N GLU A 74 -5.44 -5.61 3.58
CA GLU A 74 -5.34 -7.01 3.12
C GLU A 74 -4.05 -7.72 3.57
N GLY A 75 -3.22 -7.09 4.41
CA GLY A 75 -1.99 -7.68 4.94
C GLY A 75 -0.84 -7.78 3.94
N VAL A 76 -0.89 -7.05 2.81
CA VAL A 76 0.19 -7.07 1.82
C VAL A 76 1.46 -6.44 2.42
N PRO A 77 2.62 -7.10 2.34
CA PRO A 77 3.86 -6.58 2.89
C PRO A 77 4.21 -5.21 2.32
N ALA A 78 4.70 -4.30 3.18
CA ALA A 78 5.03 -2.92 2.79
C ALA A 78 5.97 -2.84 1.58
N ARG A 79 6.94 -3.76 1.47
CA ARG A 79 7.84 -3.83 0.32
C ARG A 79 7.08 -4.05 -0.99
N THR A 80 6.15 -4.99 -1.02
CA THR A 80 5.32 -5.28 -2.19
C THR A 80 4.40 -4.11 -2.52
N VAL A 81 3.80 -3.45 -1.52
CA VAL A 81 2.99 -2.24 -1.75
C VAL A 81 3.84 -1.12 -2.36
N MET A 82 5.07 -0.93 -1.89
CA MET A 82 6.00 0.08 -2.44
C MET A 82 6.42 -0.23 -3.88
N GLU A 83 6.68 -1.49 -4.21
CA GLU A 83 6.98 -1.93 -5.58
C GLU A 83 5.79 -1.70 -6.51
N LEU A 84 4.57 -2.02 -6.08
CA LEU A 84 3.33 -1.80 -6.85
C LEU A 84 3.03 -0.31 -7.08
N LEU A 85 3.32 0.52 -6.09
CA LEU A 85 3.19 1.96 -6.23
C LEU A 85 4.28 2.50 -7.17
N GLY A 86 5.48 1.95 -7.16
CA GLY A 86 6.60 2.39 -7.96
C GLY A 86 7.32 3.56 -7.31
N HIS A 87 8.29 3.24 -6.43
CA HIS A 87 9.30 4.08 -5.76
C HIS A 87 8.89 5.51 -5.34
N SER A 88 7.60 5.82 -5.21
CA SER A 88 7.14 7.14 -4.79
C SER A 88 7.51 7.32 -3.33
N THR A 89 8.57 8.09 -3.11
CA THR A 89 9.01 8.67 -1.85
C THR A 89 8.75 7.77 -0.64
N ILE A 90 9.76 6.95 -0.32
CA ILE A 90 9.94 6.19 0.91
C ILE A 90 9.42 6.93 2.17
N GLN A 91 9.53 8.27 2.20
CA GLN A 91 9.08 9.13 3.30
C GLN A 91 7.57 9.15 3.57
N LEU A 92 6.71 8.97 2.56
CA LEU A 92 5.25 9.04 2.78
C LEU A 92 4.70 7.68 3.27
N THR A 93 5.31 6.59 2.82
CA THR A 93 4.89 5.23 3.13
C THR A 93 5.30 4.79 4.54
N MET A 94 6.47 5.18 5.05
CA MET A 94 6.83 4.84 6.43
C MET A 94 6.05 5.65 7.47
N ASN A 95 5.97 6.98 7.34
CA ASN A 95 5.35 7.80 8.39
C ASN A 95 3.81 7.65 8.49
N THR A 96 3.12 7.30 7.41
CA THR A 96 1.64 7.22 7.42
C THR A 96 1.12 5.84 7.82
N TYR A 97 1.84 4.76 7.50
CA TYR A 97 1.29 3.40 7.59
C TYR A 97 1.89 2.54 8.71
N THR A 98 2.87 3.06 9.47
CA THR A 98 3.38 2.38 10.68
C THR A 98 2.26 2.13 11.70
N HIS A 99 1.21 2.95 11.70
CA HIS A 99 0.04 2.82 12.58
C HIS A 99 -0.94 1.69 12.19
N VAL A 100 -0.86 1.15 10.97
CA VAL A 100 -1.80 0.12 10.45
C VAL A 100 -1.21 -1.30 10.60
N MET A 101 -0.03 -1.43 11.20
CA MET A 101 0.68 -2.69 11.39
C MET A 101 0.70 -3.28 12.84
N PRO A 102 -0.21 -2.98 13.79
CA PRO A 102 -0.20 -3.68 15.08
C PRO A 102 -0.41 -5.20 14.95
N GLU A 103 -1.38 -5.63 14.14
CA GLU A 103 -1.68 -7.06 13.94
C GLU A 103 -0.53 -7.79 13.24
N THR A 104 0.07 -7.19 12.20
CA THR A 104 1.20 -7.81 11.48
C THR A 104 2.47 -7.86 12.32
N GLN A 105 2.69 -6.89 13.22
CA GLN A 105 3.81 -6.95 14.17
C GLN A 105 3.60 -8.05 15.21
N ARG A 106 2.38 -8.22 15.76
CA ARG A 106 2.08 -9.33 16.67
C ARG A 106 2.30 -10.67 16.01
N ASP A 107 1.79 -10.86 14.79
CA ASP A 107 2.02 -12.08 14.01
C ASP A 107 3.52 -12.37 13.76
N ALA A 108 4.32 -11.33 13.55
CA ALA A 108 5.77 -11.47 13.39
C ALA A 108 6.46 -11.83 14.71
N VAL A 109 6.07 -11.20 15.82
CA VAL A 109 6.57 -11.50 17.17
C VAL A 109 6.17 -12.91 17.59
N ASP A 110 4.92 -13.32 17.39
CA ASP A 110 4.42 -14.66 17.69
C ASP A 110 5.13 -15.75 16.87
N ARG A 111 5.52 -15.43 15.62
CA ARG A 111 6.36 -16.32 14.80
C ARG A 111 7.79 -16.38 15.32
N LEU A 112 8.35 -15.27 15.77
CA LEU A 112 9.65 -15.25 16.44
C LEU A 112 9.61 -16.06 17.74
N ASP A 113 8.63 -15.85 18.60
CA ASP A 113 8.44 -16.60 19.84
C ASP A 113 8.26 -18.10 19.59
N ARG A 114 7.65 -18.50 18.47
CA ARG A 114 7.56 -19.92 18.08
C ARG A 114 8.90 -20.50 17.60
N ILE A 115 9.77 -19.67 17.03
CA ILE A 115 11.10 -20.08 16.56
C ILE A 115 12.10 -20.13 17.72
N PHE A 116 11.98 -19.20 18.69
CA PHE A 116 12.92 -19.02 19.80
C PHE A 116 12.40 -19.51 21.15
N GLY A 117 11.12 -19.89 21.26
CA GLY A 117 10.53 -20.47 22.46
C GLY A 117 11.02 -21.90 22.65
N GLU A 118 12.13 -22.05 23.37
CA GLU A 118 12.59 -23.36 23.83
C GLU A 118 11.60 -23.97 24.83
N PRO A 119 11.43 -25.30 24.84
CA PRO A 119 10.73 -25.99 25.92
C PRO A 119 11.58 -25.81 27.17
N THR A 120 11.14 -24.97 28.09
CA THR A 120 11.70 -24.96 29.44
C THR A 120 11.38 -26.31 30.07
N HIS A 121 12.37 -27.19 30.04
CA HIS A 121 12.49 -28.29 30.99
C HIS A 121 12.33 -27.68 32.38
N SER A 122 11.17 -27.91 33.00
CA SER A 122 11.02 -27.78 34.44
C SER A 122 11.83 -28.92 35.04
N ASP A 123 13.07 -28.62 35.40
CA ASP A 123 13.87 -29.45 36.28
C ASP A 123 13.07 -29.65 37.57
N ASP A 124 12.85 -30.92 37.90
CA ASP A 124 12.29 -31.38 39.16
C ASP A 124 13.16 -30.84 40.30
N ASN A 125 12.72 -29.80 40.99
CA ASN A 125 13.33 -29.39 42.24
C ASN A 125 12.57 -30.06 43.38
N GLU A 126 12.97 -31.30 43.66
CA GLU A 126 12.69 -32.03 44.88
C GLU A 126 13.52 -31.38 46.02
N PRO A 127 12.90 -30.82 47.07
CA PRO A 127 13.68 -30.35 48.20
C PRO A 127 13.99 -31.53 49.12
N ASP A 128 15.22 -32.03 49.02
CA ASP A 128 15.84 -32.91 50.02
C ASP A 128 16.27 -32.10 51.26
N GLU A 129 16.13 -32.76 52.40
CA GLU A 129 16.02 -32.29 53.78
C GLU A 129 17.28 -31.60 54.33
N ASN A 130 17.14 -30.70 55.32
CA ASN A 130 17.86 -30.89 56.59
C ASN A 130 17.27 -30.08 57.77
N ASP A 131 17.23 -30.78 58.88
CA ASP A 131 16.75 -30.54 60.23
C ASP A 131 17.46 -29.40 60.98
N GLY A 132 16.83 -28.92 62.06
CA GLY A 132 17.53 -28.11 63.06
C GLY A 132 16.66 -27.37 64.07
N GLU A 133 16.09 -28.12 65.01
CA GLU A 133 15.85 -27.80 66.44
C GLU A 133 15.76 -26.33 66.93
N GLY A 134 14.74 -26.04 67.76
CA GLY A 134 15.00 -25.33 69.01
C GLY A 134 13.98 -24.28 69.51
N LEU A 135 13.20 -24.72 70.52
CA LEU A 135 12.91 -24.01 71.79
C LEU A 135 11.80 -22.92 71.85
N ALA A 136 10.70 -23.36 72.49
CA ALA A 136 10.09 -22.83 73.72
C ALA A 136 9.59 -21.37 73.81
N GLY A 137 8.32 -21.24 74.22
CA GLY A 137 7.70 -20.01 74.72
C GLY A 137 6.20 -20.12 74.83
#